data_AF-T1HJK2-F1
#
_entry.id   AF-T1HJK2-F1
#
_cell.length_a   1.000
_cell.length_b   1.000
_cell.length_c   1.000
_cell.angle_alpha   90.00
_cell.angle_beta   90.00
_cell.angle_gamma   90.00
#
_symmetry.space_group_name_H-M   'P 1'
#
loop_
_entity.id
_entity.type
_entity.pdbx_description
1 polymer ?
#
loop_
_entity_poly.entity_id
_entity_poly.type
_entity_poly.pdbx_seq_one_letter_code
_entity_poly.pdbx_strand_id
1 'polypeptide(L)'
;TMLVMTYNKVPNFSDYWSQNPSLGNQAIKSAISRNRCQLLLSKLYFNNPEKGDNTSKTYYVDELVSCFKHTFPKAREDSPFQSIDESMAKFKGRSSLKQYLPLKPIKRGIKIWERCDAKTGYTYDLNVYSGRDNDQNSNQMTLGEKVVNKLASTIRNPDVTLAFDRFFTSVNLMDTIQYPAVGTCILSRKNMPKFDNKKLSKWGHEFRVNGAGTLASRWMDSKEVVVLSNCQPATITFETRKQKDGTKLLVECPSAISLYNKIMGGIDLADQNVSVYDFNRKSKKWWKKVFYKLLMTAVVNAWIIHKEIHNTKTPLLQFIVPLSERMMAIGKMAASTKR
;
A
#
# COMPACT_ATOMS: atom_id res chain seq x y z
N THR A 1 -7.00 22.86 -6.48
CA THR A 1 -5.76 23.20 -7.20
C THR A 1 -4.79 22.02 -7.29
N MET A 2 -4.31 21.45 -6.18
CA MET A 2 -3.34 20.34 -6.25
C MET A 2 -3.84 19.11 -7.01
N LEU A 3 -5.10 18.71 -6.80
CA LEU A 3 -5.72 17.61 -7.56
C LEU A 3 -5.81 17.90 -9.06
N VAL A 4 -6.13 19.14 -9.46
CA VAL A 4 -6.13 19.51 -10.89
C VAL A 4 -4.76 19.27 -11.53
N MET A 5 -3.71 19.60 -10.78
CA MET A 5 -2.32 19.43 -11.24
C MET A 5 -1.90 17.96 -11.35
N THR A 6 -2.68 16.99 -10.84
CA THR A 6 -2.36 15.56 -10.99
C THR A 6 -2.80 14.97 -12.32
N TYR A 7 -3.93 15.43 -12.87
CA TYR A 7 -4.45 14.97 -14.16
C TYR A 7 -4.21 15.97 -15.30
N ASN A 8 -3.95 17.25 -15.00
CA ASN A 8 -3.51 18.25 -15.96
C ASN A 8 -2.05 18.63 -15.64
N LYS A 9 -1.09 17.98 -16.30
CA LYS A 9 0.35 18.18 -16.07
C LYS A 9 0.90 19.15 -17.12
N VAL A 10 1.53 20.23 -16.67
CA VAL A 10 2.32 21.14 -17.51
C VAL A 10 3.81 21.05 -17.15
N PRO A 11 4.74 21.48 -18.03
CA PRO A 11 6.17 21.27 -17.84
C PRO A 11 6.73 21.84 -16.52
N ASN A 12 6.40 23.09 -16.19
CA ASN A 12 6.85 23.74 -14.96
C ASN A 12 5.70 24.19 -14.07
N PHE A 13 5.98 24.37 -12.78
CA PHE A 13 4.98 24.84 -11.82
C PHE A 13 4.41 26.22 -12.19
N SER A 14 5.25 27.15 -12.66
CA SER A 14 4.81 28.48 -13.08
C SER A 14 3.86 28.43 -14.28
N ASP A 15 3.98 27.39 -15.11
CA ASP A 15 3.28 27.33 -16.40
C ASP A 15 1.78 27.17 -16.21
N TYR A 16 1.30 26.69 -15.05
CA TYR A 16 -0.13 26.69 -14.71
C TYR A 16 -0.77 28.08 -14.73
N TRP A 17 0.04 29.14 -14.56
CA TRP A 17 -0.40 30.54 -14.63
C TRP A 17 0.05 31.26 -15.90
N SER A 18 0.64 30.54 -16.86
CA SER A 18 1.07 31.12 -18.14
C SER A 18 -0.12 31.66 -18.94
N GLN A 19 0.05 32.81 -19.62
CA GLN A 19 -0.95 33.33 -20.56
C GLN A 19 -0.88 32.69 -21.95
N ASN A 20 0.16 31.89 -22.23
CA ASN A 20 0.25 31.14 -23.49
C ASN A 20 -0.92 30.13 -23.55
N PRO A 21 -1.74 30.12 -24.62
CA PRO A 21 -2.90 29.23 -24.75
C PRO A 21 -2.59 27.73 -24.73
N SER A 22 -1.36 27.34 -25.14
CA SER A 22 -0.89 25.95 -25.09
C SER A 22 -0.33 25.56 -23.71
N LEU A 23 -0.26 26.52 -22.77
CA LEU A 23 0.09 26.33 -21.37
C LEU A 23 -1.04 26.88 -20.48
N GLY A 24 -0.82 26.88 -19.17
CA GLY A 24 -1.79 27.42 -18.24
C GLY A 24 -2.94 26.49 -17.92
N ASN A 25 -3.68 26.85 -16.87
CA ASN A 25 -4.92 26.20 -16.53
C ASN A 25 -5.87 27.25 -15.94
N GLN A 26 -6.95 27.56 -16.65
CA GLN A 26 -7.85 28.65 -16.28
C GLN A 26 -8.48 28.43 -14.91
N ALA A 27 -8.90 27.19 -14.61
CA ALA A 27 -9.47 26.85 -13.31
C ALA A 27 -8.50 27.13 -12.16
N ILE A 28 -7.20 26.82 -12.34
CA ILE A 28 -6.14 27.12 -11.36
C ILE A 28 -5.89 28.62 -11.24
N LYS A 29 -5.75 29.34 -12.37
CA LYS A 29 -5.52 30.80 -12.39
C LYS A 29 -6.60 31.54 -11.62
N SER A 30 -7.86 31.21 -11.87
CA SER A 30 -9.01 31.84 -11.21
C SER A 30 -9.16 31.41 -9.75
N ALA A 31 -8.60 30.28 -9.33
CA ALA A 31 -8.72 29.77 -7.96
C ALA A 31 -7.69 30.35 -6.99
N ILE A 32 -6.46 30.55 -7.42
CA ILE A 32 -5.37 31.00 -6.55
C ILE A 32 -4.25 31.62 -7.36
N SER A 33 -3.66 32.73 -6.89
CA SER A 33 -2.49 33.32 -7.55
C SER A 33 -1.25 32.42 -7.41
N ARG A 34 -0.34 32.51 -8.37
CA ARG A 34 0.93 31.75 -8.35
C ARG A 34 1.68 31.94 -7.04
N ASN A 35 1.89 33.20 -6.64
CA ASN A 35 2.67 33.56 -5.46
C ASN A 35 2.01 33.04 -4.18
N ARG A 36 0.67 33.14 -4.06
CA ARG A 36 -0.06 32.58 -2.92
C ARG A 36 0.06 31.06 -2.87
N CYS A 37 -0.08 30.39 -4.02
CA CYS A 37 0.08 28.93 -4.09
C CYS A 37 1.48 28.48 -3.68
N GLN A 38 2.53 29.16 -4.16
CA GLN A 38 3.91 28.88 -3.76
C GLN A 38 4.15 29.11 -2.27
N LEU A 39 3.62 30.21 -1.72
CA LEU A 39 3.75 30.53 -0.31
C LEU A 39 3.08 29.44 0.55
N LEU A 40 1.82 29.09 0.27
CA LEU A 40 1.09 28.05 0.99
C LEU A 40 1.81 26.69 0.88
N LEU A 41 2.21 26.30 -0.33
CA LEU A 41 2.97 25.07 -0.52
C LEU A 41 4.29 25.10 0.24
N SER A 42 4.98 26.24 0.36
CA SER A 42 6.24 26.34 1.12
C SER A 42 6.04 26.10 2.62
N LYS A 43 4.92 26.58 3.16
CA LYS A 43 4.47 26.53 4.56
C LYS A 43 3.53 25.34 4.86
N LEU A 44 3.44 24.35 3.97
CA LEU A 44 2.67 23.13 4.21
C LEU A 44 3.40 22.21 5.21
N TYR A 45 2.82 22.10 6.40
CA TYR A 45 3.22 21.22 7.51
C TYR A 45 1.97 20.58 8.13
N PHE A 46 2.11 19.41 8.75
CA PHE A 46 1.03 18.68 9.42
C PHE A 46 1.33 18.45 10.90
N ASN A 47 2.27 19.22 11.43
CA ASN A 47 2.62 19.35 12.83
C ASN A 47 3.40 20.66 12.99
N ASN A 48 3.70 21.06 14.22
CA ASN A 48 4.51 22.26 14.47
C ASN A 48 5.85 22.18 13.68
N PRO A 49 6.23 23.21 12.90
CA PRO A 49 7.54 23.24 12.25
C PRO A 49 8.72 23.11 13.22
N GLU A 50 8.54 23.56 14.46
CA GLU A 50 9.53 23.46 15.54
C GLU A 50 9.46 22.07 16.16
N LYS A 51 10.35 21.20 15.69
CA LYS A 51 10.47 19.82 16.14
C LYS A 51 11.25 19.78 17.46
N GLY A 52 10.59 19.35 18.55
CA GLY A 52 11.28 19.10 19.83
C GLY A 52 12.20 17.87 19.77
N ASP A 53 13.19 17.83 20.67
CA ASP A 53 14.29 16.84 20.65
C ASP A 53 13.82 15.39 20.80
N ASN A 54 12.79 15.14 21.62
CA ASN A 54 12.27 13.80 21.93
C ASN A 54 11.09 13.36 21.06
N THR A 55 10.92 13.95 19.88
CA THR A 55 9.81 13.60 18.98
C THR A 55 10.16 12.47 18.02
N SER A 56 9.13 11.75 17.56
CA SER A 56 9.28 10.64 16.63
C SER A 56 10.02 11.05 15.34
N LYS A 57 10.59 10.07 14.63
CA LYS A 57 11.18 10.34 13.30
C LYS A 57 10.12 10.72 12.27
N THR A 58 8.87 10.30 12.46
CA THR A 58 7.73 10.54 11.57
C THR A 58 6.88 11.75 11.98
N TYR A 59 7.27 12.48 13.02
CA TYR A 59 6.57 13.61 13.65
C TYR A 59 5.74 14.50 12.72
N TYR A 60 6.30 14.92 11.58
CA TYR A 60 5.64 15.79 10.62
C TYR A 60 4.44 15.18 9.89
N VAL A 61 4.17 13.89 10.04
CA VAL A 61 3.03 13.19 9.42
C VAL A 61 2.26 12.31 10.41
N ASP A 62 2.62 12.28 11.70
CA ASP A 62 1.98 11.38 12.67
C ASP A 62 0.47 11.67 12.83
N GLU A 63 0.10 12.95 12.93
CA GLU A 63 -1.30 13.37 13.01
C GLU A 63 -2.06 13.01 11.72
N LEU A 64 -1.45 13.30 10.57
CA LEU A 64 -2.00 12.97 9.25
C LEU A 64 -2.25 11.46 9.11
N VAL A 65 -1.27 10.63 9.47
CA VAL A 65 -1.38 9.17 9.43
C VAL A 65 -2.48 8.71 10.39
N SER A 66 -2.55 9.26 11.60
CA SER A 66 -3.57 8.92 12.59
C SER A 66 -4.99 9.22 12.08
N CYS A 67 -5.19 10.35 11.39
CA CYS A 67 -6.48 10.67 10.75
C CYS A 67 -6.88 9.61 9.71
N PHE A 68 -5.95 9.18 8.85
CA PHE A 68 -6.24 8.14 7.85
C PHE A 68 -6.47 6.77 8.47
N LYS A 69 -5.67 6.38 9.48
CA LYS A 69 -5.88 5.15 10.26
C LYS A 69 -7.24 5.12 10.94
N HIS A 70 -7.77 6.27 11.36
CA HIS A 70 -9.11 6.38 11.93
C HIS A 70 -10.22 6.30 10.87
N THR A 71 -10.01 6.97 9.73
CA THR A 71 -11.06 7.17 8.72
C THR A 71 -11.21 5.98 7.78
N PHE A 72 -10.11 5.40 7.30
CA PHE A 72 -10.16 4.36 6.27
C PHE A 72 -10.89 3.09 6.73
N PRO A 73 -10.60 2.50 7.90
CA PRO A 73 -11.33 1.30 8.35
C PRO A 73 -12.82 1.54 8.60
N LYS A 74 -13.23 2.79 8.89
CA LYS A 74 -14.62 3.18 9.15
C LYS A 74 -15.42 3.51 7.89
N ALA A 75 -14.74 3.90 6.82
CA ALA A 75 -15.38 4.34 5.59
C ALA A 75 -15.84 3.19 4.68
N ARG A 76 -15.36 1.97 4.92
CA ARG A 76 -15.74 0.77 4.16
C ARG A 76 -15.67 -0.46 5.05
N GLU A 77 -16.59 -1.40 4.87
CA GLU A 77 -16.55 -2.70 5.54
C GLU A 77 -15.32 -3.52 5.15
N ASP A 78 -14.83 -4.33 6.09
CA ASP A 78 -13.72 -5.23 5.81
C ASP A 78 -14.13 -6.24 4.74
N SER A 79 -13.28 -6.37 3.73
CA SER A 79 -13.39 -7.41 2.73
C SER A 79 -12.75 -8.71 3.22
N PRO A 80 -13.23 -9.87 2.73
CA PRO A 80 -12.78 -11.18 3.23
C PRO A 80 -11.31 -11.47 2.92
N PHE A 81 -10.70 -10.78 1.96
CA PHE A 81 -9.34 -11.04 1.49
C PHE A 81 -8.54 -9.75 1.42
N GLN A 82 -7.46 -9.71 2.18
CA GLN A 82 -6.62 -8.53 2.29
C GLN A 82 -5.14 -8.91 2.30
N SER A 83 -4.30 -8.06 1.72
CA SER A 83 -2.85 -8.28 1.70
C SER A 83 -2.11 -7.20 2.49
N ILE A 84 -0.95 -7.55 3.03
CA ILE A 84 0.00 -6.65 3.67
C ILE A 84 1.32 -6.68 2.90
N ASP A 85 1.79 -5.49 2.50
CA ASP A 85 3.08 -5.32 1.84
C ASP A 85 3.60 -3.87 2.01
N GLU A 86 4.78 -3.60 1.46
CA GLU A 86 5.33 -2.27 1.32
C GLU A 86 4.87 -1.51 0.07
N SER A 87 4.75 -0.20 0.27
CA SER A 87 4.68 0.81 -0.76
C SER A 87 5.76 1.89 -0.58
N MET A 88 5.98 2.70 -1.62
CA MET A 88 7.05 3.69 -1.69
C MET A 88 6.55 5.09 -2.10
N ALA A 89 6.70 6.07 -1.21
CA ALA A 89 6.58 7.48 -1.55
C ALA A 89 7.89 8.00 -2.15
N LYS A 90 7.92 8.26 -3.47
CA LYS A 90 9.12 8.69 -4.19
C LYS A 90 9.77 9.94 -3.56
N PHE A 91 11.01 9.81 -3.10
CA PHE A 91 11.76 10.91 -2.50
C PHE A 91 13.27 10.70 -2.69
N LYS A 92 13.94 11.70 -3.25
CA LYS A 92 15.40 11.67 -3.52
C LYS A 92 16.21 12.61 -2.63
N GLY A 93 15.55 13.45 -1.82
CA GLY A 93 16.23 14.41 -0.94
C GLY A 93 16.96 13.76 0.24
N ARG A 94 17.50 14.61 1.13
CA ARG A 94 18.14 14.17 2.38
C ARG A 94 17.07 13.88 3.43
N SER A 95 17.06 12.67 3.96
CA SER A 95 16.26 12.23 5.11
C SER A 95 16.82 10.91 5.61
N SER A 96 16.85 10.72 6.92
CA SER A 96 17.21 9.44 7.57
C SER A 96 16.16 8.35 7.33
N LEU A 97 14.93 8.72 6.97
CA LEU A 97 13.84 7.79 6.67
C LEU A 97 13.92 7.17 5.27
N LYS A 98 14.80 7.69 4.41
CA LYS A 98 14.89 7.26 3.01
C LYS A 98 15.37 5.82 2.92
N GLN A 99 14.62 4.99 2.21
CA GLN A 99 14.93 3.59 1.94
C GLN A 99 15.32 3.39 0.46
N TYR A 100 16.08 2.31 0.21
CA TYR A 100 16.39 1.80 -1.12
C TYR A 100 15.85 0.38 -1.28
N LEU A 101 14.88 0.19 -2.18
CA LEU A 101 14.28 -1.10 -2.51
C LEU A 101 14.49 -1.36 -4.02
N PRO A 102 15.54 -2.10 -4.41
CA PRO A 102 15.93 -2.23 -5.82
C PRO A 102 14.89 -2.90 -6.72
N LEU A 103 14.03 -3.76 -6.13
CA LEU A 103 13.02 -4.53 -6.85
C LEU A 103 11.68 -3.80 -7.05
N LYS A 104 11.44 -2.68 -6.33
CA LYS A 104 10.21 -1.90 -6.49
C LYS A 104 10.38 -0.87 -7.63
N PRO A 105 9.30 -0.51 -8.36
CA PRO A 105 9.37 0.51 -9.42
C PRO A 105 9.93 1.85 -8.92
N ILE A 106 9.53 2.27 -7.72
CA ILE A 106 10.09 3.42 -7.00
C ILE A 106 11.20 2.92 -6.09
N LYS A 107 12.43 2.87 -6.62
CA LYS A 107 13.58 2.31 -5.89
C LYS A 107 14.02 3.12 -4.68
N ARG A 108 13.81 4.44 -4.66
CA ARG A 108 14.28 5.35 -3.58
C ARG A 108 13.15 6.25 -3.11
N GLY A 109 12.86 6.20 -1.82
CA GLY A 109 11.74 6.93 -1.24
C GLY A 109 11.54 6.68 0.25
N ILE A 110 10.41 7.12 0.76
CA ILE A 110 9.96 6.81 2.11
C ILE A 110 9.09 5.55 2.01
N LYS A 111 9.46 4.50 2.76
CA LYS A 111 8.72 3.24 2.78
C LYS A 111 7.49 3.38 3.67
N ILE A 112 6.37 2.85 3.21
CA ILE A 112 5.09 2.81 3.92
C ILE A 112 4.63 1.36 3.90
N TRP A 113 4.30 0.80 5.06
CA TRP A 113 3.62 -0.49 5.17
C TRP A 113 2.12 -0.25 4.99
N GLU A 114 1.45 -1.03 4.17
CA GLU A 114 0.02 -0.86 3.85
C GLU A 114 -0.72 -2.20 3.95
N ARG A 115 -1.95 -2.17 4.47
CA ARG A 115 -2.93 -3.27 4.41
C ARG A 115 -4.01 -2.89 3.40
N CYS A 116 -4.14 -3.66 2.33
CA CYS A 116 -5.03 -3.36 1.22
C CYS A 116 -5.99 -4.51 0.90
N ASP A 117 -7.18 -4.17 0.44
CA ASP A 117 -8.14 -5.07 -0.17
C ASP A 117 -7.55 -5.77 -1.40
N ALA A 118 -7.68 -7.10 -1.46
CA ALA A 118 -7.11 -7.91 -2.53
C ALA A 118 -7.69 -7.62 -3.92
N LYS A 119 -8.97 -7.24 -4.01
CA LYS A 119 -9.72 -7.16 -5.28
C LYS A 119 -9.73 -5.75 -5.87
N THR A 120 -9.79 -4.74 -5.01
CA THR A 120 -10.05 -3.35 -5.36
C THR A 120 -8.83 -2.45 -5.12
N GLY A 121 -7.89 -2.88 -4.26
CA GLY A 121 -6.77 -2.06 -3.82
C GLY A 121 -7.17 -0.95 -2.83
N TYR A 122 -8.32 -1.07 -2.16
CA TYR A 122 -8.70 -0.17 -1.07
C TYR A 122 -7.71 -0.29 0.08
N THR A 123 -7.11 0.81 0.53
CA THR A 123 -6.18 0.80 1.66
C THR A 123 -6.94 0.95 2.98
N TYR A 124 -6.87 -0.05 3.86
CA TYR A 124 -7.52 -0.01 5.18
C TYR A 124 -6.62 0.62 6.24
N ASP A 125 -5.35 0.25 6.28
CA ASP A 125 -4.41 0.72 7.29
C ASP A 125 -3.01 0.91 6.71
N LEU A 126 -2.21 1.78 7.33
CA LEU A 126 -0.84 2.07 6.92
C LEU A 126 0.06 2.53 8.08
N ASN A 127 1.37 2.35 7.93
CA ASN A 127 2.39 2.89 8.80
C ASN A 127 3.64 3.33 8.03
N VAL A 128 4.11 4.55 8.30
CA VAL A 128 5.38 5.05 7.73
C VAL A 128 6.55 4.37 8.44
N TYR A 129 7.46 3.75 7.67
CA TYR A 129 8.63 3.10 8.24
C TYR A 129 9.64 4.13 8.76
N SER A 130 9.94 4.06 10.06
CA SER A 130 10.82 4.97 10.80
C SER A 130 12.26 4.45 10.99
N GLY A 131 12.54 3.21 10.55
CA GLY A 131 13.79 2.50 10.86
C GLY A 131 13.57 1.41 11.92
N ARG A 132 14.66 1.02 12.59
CA ARG A 132 14.61 0.07 13.72
C ARG A 132 14.03 0.80 14.94
N ASP A 133 12.98 0.25 15.53
CA ASP A 133 12.52 0.66 16.86
C ASP A 133 13.45 0.05 17.91
N ASN A 134 13.88 0.87 18.88
CA ASN A 134 14.76 0.45 19.99
C ASN A 134 13.97 -0.15 21.17
N ASP A 135 12.75 -0.62 20.93
CA ASP A 135 11.86 -1.09 21.98
C ASP A 135 12.35 -2.44 22.54
N GLN A 136 13.12 -2.37 23.64
CA GLN A 136 13.79 -3.50 24.28
C GLN A 136 12.80 -4.55 24.84
N ASN A 137 11.53 -4.17 25.03
CA ASN A 137 10.50 -5.05 25.60
C ASN A 137 9.89 -6.01 24.57
N SER A 138 10.28 -5.93 23.30
CA SER A 138 9.68 -6.68 22.19
C SER A 138 10.64 -7.69 21.55
N ASN A 139 11.54 -8.26 22.36
CA ASN A 139 12.66 -9.10 21.92
C ASN A 139 12.27 -10.46 21.29
N GLN A 140 11.01 -10.87 21.34
CA GLN A 140 10.58 -12.16 20.80
C GLN A 140 10.07 -12.09 19.35
N MET A 141 9.65 -10.91 18.87
CA MET A 141 9.11 -10.76 17.50
C MET A 141 10.10 -10.10 16.54
N THR A 142 10.15 -10.64 15.32
CA THR A 142 10.73 -10.03 14.15
C THR A 142 10.02 -8.72 13.78
N LEU A 143 10.67 -7.88 12.97
CA LEU A 143 10.05 -6.65 12.47
C LEU A 143 8.81 -6.94 11.62
N GLY A 144 8.84 -8.00 10.81
CA GLY A 144 7.72 -8.43 9.98
C GLY A 144 6.48 -8.76 10.80
N GLU A 145 6.64 -9.58 11.84
CA GLU A 145 5.57 -9.93 12.80
C GLU A 145 4.96 -8.70 13.46
N LYS A 146 5.79 -7.75 13.92
CA LYS A 146 5.31 -6.50 14.53
C LYS A 146 4.47 -5.68 13.56
N VAL A 147 4.89 -5.60 12.30
CA VAL A 147 4.16 -4.85 11.27
C VAL A 147 2.81 -5.52 10.99
N VAL A 148 2.77 -6.85 10.82
CA VAL A 148 1.52 -7.58 10.57
C VAL A 148 0.54 -7.38 11.73
N ASN A 149 0.97 -7.62 12.97
CA ASN A 149 0.11 -7.45 14.13
C ASN A 149 -0.41 -6.01 14.28
N LYS A 150 0.45 -5.02 14.01
CA LYS A 150 0.05 -3.61 14.07
C LYS A 150 -0.99 -3.25 13.01
N LEU A 151 -0.81 -3.70 11.77
CA LEU A 151 -1.77 -3.44 10.69
C LEU A 151 -3.06 -4.26 10.81
N ALA A 152 -2.99 -5.45 11.43
CA ALA A 152 -4.14 -6.30 11.71
C ALA A 152 -5.00 -5.78 12.86
N SER A 153 -4.42 -5.00 13.80
CA SER A 153 -5.15 -4.46 14.97
C SER A 153 -6.37 -3.59 14.63
N THR A 154 -6.48 -3.10 13.40
CA THR A 154 -7.61 -2.28 12.92
C THR A 154 -8.63 -3.07 12.09
N ILE A 155 -8.46 -4.39 11.97
CA ILE A 155 -9.45 -5.27 11.34
C ILE A 155 -10.63 -5.45 12.30
N ARG A 156 -11.84 -5.24 11.79
CA ARG A 156 -13.09 -5.34 12.54
C ARG A 156 -13.73 -6.72 12.40
N ASN A 157 -13.59 -7.34 11.22
CA ASN A 157 -14.15 -8.66 10.95
C ASN A 157 -13.11 -9.78 11.24
N PRO A 158 -13.37 -10.71 12.17
CA PRO A 158 -12.45 -11.80 12.50
C PRO A 158 -12.23 -12.80 11.34
N ASP A 159 -13.14 -12.86 10.37
CA ASP A 159 -13.08 -13.81 9.25
C ASP A 159 -12.19 -13.32 8.08
N VAL A 160 -11.56 -12.16 8.22
CA VAL A 160 -10.64 -11.63 7.20
C VAL A 160 -9.44 -12.56 7.06
N THR A 161 -9.19 -13.01 5.84
CA THR A 161 -7.98 -13.76 5.51
C THR A 161 -6.88 -12.82 5.02
N LEU A 162 -5.72 -12.89 5.67
CA LEU A 162 -4.54 -12.09 5.37
C LEU A 162 -3.56 -12.85 4.48
N ALA A 163 -3.00 -12.13 3.49
CA ALA A 163 -1.81 -12.59 2.80
C ALA A 163 -0.65 -11.61 2.93
N PHE A 164 0.56 -12.15 3.04
CA PHE A 164 1.76 -11.32 3.14
C PHE A 164 2.99 -12.04 2.58
N ASP A 165 3.97 -11.25 2.16
CA ASP A 165 5.18 -11.78 1.53
C ASP A 165 6.15 -12.42 2.55
N ARG A 166 7.23 -12.99 2.03
CA ARG A 166 8.28 -13.62 2.84
C ARG A 166 8.96 -12.69 3.82
N PHE A 167 8.99 -11.36 3.66
CA PHE A 167 9.57 -10.48 4.66
C PHE A 167 8.79 -10.54 5.99
N PHE A 168 7.47 -10.70 5.90
CA PHE A 168 6.58 -10.76 7.07
C PHE A 168 6.42 -12.17 7.63
N THR A 169 6.45 -13.20 6.78
CA THR A 169 6.13 -14.57 7.17
C THR A 169 7.18 -15.24 8.05
N SER A 170 6.70 -15.84 9.15
CA SER A 170 7.41 -16.78 10.01
C SER A 170 6.45 -17.88 10.48
N VAL A 171 6.99 -19.00 10.97
CA VAL A 171 6.17 -20.06 11.60
C VAL A 171 5.50 -19.54 12.87
N ASN A 172 6.25 -18.81 13.69
CA ASN A 172 5.74 -18.19 14.92
C ASN A 172 4.56 -17.22 14.64
N LEU A 173 4.62 -16.43 13.57
CA LEU A 173 3.50 -15.57 13.17
C LEU A 173 2.26 -16.39 12.84
N MET A 174 2.41 -17.45 12.04
CA MET A 174 1.29 -18.30 11.63
C MET A 174 0.64 -19.01 12.81
N ASP A 175 1.44 -19.43 13.79
CA ASP A 175 0.97 -20.10 15.00
C ASP A 175 0.27 -19.13 15.99
N THR A 176 0.55 -17.82 15.91
CA THR A 176 0.10 -16.84 16.92
C THR A 176 -0.87 -15.77 16.40
N ILE A 177 -0.95 -15.57 15.09
CA ILE A 177 -1.85 -14.57 14.49
C ILE A 177 -3.30 -14.99 14.69
N GLN A 178 -4.15 -14.02 15.04
CA GLN A 178 -5.57 -14.27 15.36
C GLN A 178 -6.47 -14.40 14.12
N TYR A 179 -5.90 -14.24 12.92
CA TYR A 179 -6.63 -14.23 11.66
C TYR A 179 -6.20 -15.41 10.78
N PRO A 180 -7.12 -15.93 9.95
CA PRO A 180 -6.73 -16.78 8.83
C PRO A 180 -5.64 -16.10 8.00
N ALA A 181 -4.55 -16.81 7.74
CA ALA A 181 -3.36 -16.23 7.13
C ALA A 181 -2.67 -17.21 6.17
N VAL A 182 -2.06 -16.62 5.14
CA VAL A 182 -1.24 -17.33 4.16
C VAL A 182 -0.08 -16.45 3.73
N GLY A 183 1.14 -16.99 3.63
CA GLY A 183 2.29 -16.16 3.27
C GLY A 183 3.42 -16.95 2.67
N THR A 184 4.12 -16.34 1.72
CA THR A 184 5.35 -16.97 1.19
C THR A 184 6.42 -17.02 2.27
N CYS A 185 7.27 -18.04 2.27
CA CYS A 185 8.35 -18.18 3.24
C CYS A 185 9.63 -18.66 2.56
N ILE A 186 10.75 -18.58 3.28
CA ILE A 186 12.03 -19.17 2.87
C ILE A 186 12.31 -20.40 3.73
N LEU A 187 12.88 -21.45 3.14
CA LEU A 187 13.16 -22.71 3.85
C LEU A 187 14.10 -22.52 5.06
N SER A 188 15.01 -21.56 5.01
CA SER A 188 15.95 -21.25 6.09
C SER A 188 15.34 -20.46 7.25
N ARG A 189 14.03 -20.17 7.22
CA ARG A 189 13.36 -19.47 8.33
C ARG A 189 13.37 -20.36 9.58
N LYS A 190 13.51 -19.74 10.76
CA LYS A 190 13.51 -20.46 12.04
C LYS A 190 12.21 -21.25 12.22
N ASN A 191 12.32 -22.44 12.81
CA ASN A 191 11.21 -23.36 13.12
C ASN A 191 10.45 -23.91 11.90
N MET A 192 10.99 -23.78 10.69
CA MET A 192 10.39 -24.39 9.50
C MET A 192 10.28 -25.92 9.63
N PRO A 193 9.15 -26.52 9.26
CA PRO A 193 9.04 -27.97 9.16
C PRO A 193 10.09 -28.56 8.22
N LYS A 194 10.64 -29.72 8.59
CA LYS A 194 11.63 -30.41 7.76
C LYS A 194 10.94 -31.09 6.58
N PHE A 195 11.25 -30.62 5.39
CA PHE A 195 10.92 -31.27 4.13
C PHE A 195 11.92 -32.38 3.80
N ASP A 196 11.54 -33.32 2.94
CA ASP A 196 12.46 -34.32 2.43
C ASP A 196 13.58 -33.64 1.65
N ASN A 197 14.81 -34.14 1.81
CA ASN A 197 15.98 -33.67 1.07
C ASN A 197 16.00 -34.18 -0.38
N LYS A 198 14.85 -34.06 -1.06
CA LYS A 198 14.66 -34.42 -2.46
C LYS A 198 14.37 -33.18 -3.29
N LYS A 199 14.87 -33.18 -4.51
CA LYS A 199 14.51 -32.15 -5.50
C LYS A 199 13.13 -32.47 -6.05
N LEU A 200 12.21 -31.51 -5.96
CA LEU A 200 10.89 -31.66 -6.56
C LEU A 200 11.00 -31.62 -8.09
N SER A 201 10.25 -32.51 -8.75
CA SER A 201 10.01 -32.44 -10.20
C SER A 201 9.19 -31.19 -10.53
N LYS A 202 9.15 -30.78 -11.81
CA LYS A 202 8.31 -29.67 -12.25
C LYS A 202 6.84 -29.97 -11.88
N TRP A 203 6.19 -29.03 -11.21
CA TRP A 203 4.84 -29.14 -10.62
C TRP A 203 4.71 -30.09 -9.42
N GLY A 204 5.80 -30.74 -9.02
CA GLY A 204 5.86 -31.53 -7.80
C GLY A 204 5.62 -30.65 -6.56
N HIS A 205 4.95 -31.22 -5.57
CA HIS A 205 4.61 -30.56 -4.33
C HIS A 205 4.91 -31.46 -3.13
N GLU A 206 5.00 -30.83 -1.96
CA GLU A 206 5.21 -31.51 -0.69
C GLU A 206 4.54 -30.70 0.43
N PHE A 207 3.87 -31.40 1.34
CA PHE A 207 3.18 -30.81 2.48
C PHE A 207 3.82 -31.24 3.79
N ARG A 208 3.88 -30.33 4.76
CA ARG A 208 4.19 -30.59 6.16
C ARG A 208 3.24 -29.80 7.04
N VAL A 209 2.80 -30.36 8.16
CA VAL A 209 1.97 -29.66 9.14
C VAL A 209 2.68 -29.75 10.49
N ASN A 210 2.83 -28.62 11.18
CA ASN A 210 3.42 -28.62 12.53
C ASN A 210 2.36 -29.00 13.59
N GLY A 211 2.78 -29.16 14.85
CA GLY A 211 1.86 -29.50 15.95
C GLY A 211 0.81 -28.44 16.27
N ALA A 212 1.01 -27.19 15.81
CA ALA A 212 0.05 -26.10 15.95
C ALA A 212 -0.98 -26.03 14.80
N GLY A 213 -0.86 -26.92 13.79
CA GLY A 213 -1.75 -26.93 12.63
C GLY A 213 -1.32 -26.01 11.48
N THR A 214 -0.19 -25.32 11.58
CA THR A 214 0.36 -24.53 10.46
C THR A 214 0.86 -25.46 9.36
N LEU A 215 0.26 -25.32 8.19
CA LEU A 215 0.65 -25.97 6.95
C LEU A 215 1.85 -25.26 6.33
N ALA A 216 2.86 -26.02 5.94
CA ALA A 216 3.92 -25.62 5.04
C ALA A 216 3.77 -26.38 3.72
N SER A 217 3.48 -25.64 2.65
CA SER A 217 3.35 -26.15 1.28
C SER A 217 4.57 -25.75 0.47
N ARG A 218 5.27 -26.75 -0.08
CA ARG A 218 6.41 -26.57 -0.98
C ARG A 218 5.98 -27.00 -2.38
N TRP A 219 6.28 -26.20 -3.40
CA TRP A 219 5.89 -26.47 -4.78
C TRP A 219 6.95 -25.99 -5.75
N MET A 220 7.15 -26.77 -6.81
CA MET A 220 8.07 -26.42 -7.89
C MET A 220 7.29 -25.90 -9.10
N ASP A 221 7.21 -24.58 -9.26
CA ASP A 221 6.77 -23.96 -10.52
C ASP A 221 7.96 -23.90 -11.49
N SER A 222 8.20 -22.74 -12.07
CA SER A 222 9.43 -22.35 -12.74
C SER A 222 10.59 -22.18 -11.74
N LYS A 223 10.25 -21.91 -10.48
CA LYS A 223 11.13 -21.88 -9.31
C LYS A 223 10.39 -22.48 -8.13
N GLU A 224 11.16 -22.98 -7.17
CA GLU A 224 10.60 -23.47 -5.91
C GLU A 224 9.98 -22.32 -5.10
N VAL A 225 8.78 -22.56 -4.58
CA VAL A 225 8.03 -21.67 -3.72
C VAL A 225 7.60 -22.42 -2.48
N VAL A 226 7.71 -21.77 -1.32
CA VAL A 226 7.18 -22.26 -0.06
C VAL A 226 6.16 -21.26 0.46
N VAL A 227 5.00 -21.77 0.87
CA VAL A 227 3.93 -20.99 1.49
C VAL A 227 3.60 -21.62 2.84
N LEU A 228 3.48 -20.79 3.87
CA LEU A 228 2.88 -21.17 5.14
C LEU A 228 1.41 -20.73 5.16
N SER A 229 0.55 -21.51 5.81
CA SER A 229 -0.84 -21.15 6.06
C SER A 229 -1.34 -21.76 7.35
N ASN A 230 -2.16 -21.02 8.10
CA ASN A 230 -2.88 -21.56 9.27
C ASN A 230 -4.37 -21.86 8.96
N CYS A 231 -4.82 -21.65 7.72
CA CYS A 231 -6.22 -21.71 7.33
C CYS A 231 -6.50 -22.60 6.11
N GLN A 232 -5.47 -23.24 5.55
CA GLN A 232 -5.59 -24.13 4.40
C GLN A 232 -5.19 -25.56 4.77
N PRO A 233 -5.98 -26.57 4.37
CA PRO A 233 -5.57 -27.97 4.51
C PRO A 233 -4.50 -28.35 3.46
N ALA A 234 -3.84 -29.48 3.67
CA ALA A 234 -2.87 -30.06 2.74
C ALA A 234 -3.56 -30.65 1.50
N THR A 235 -4.16 -29.79 0.68
CA THR A 235 -4.89 -30.18 -0.54
C THR A 235 -4.31 -29.53 -1.79
N ILE A 236 -4.65 -30.13 -2.93
CA ILE A 236 -4.27 -29.67 -4.26
C ILE A 236 -5.50 -29.06 -4.93
N THR A 237 -5.27 -28.04 -5.73
CA THR A 237 -6.20 -27.47 -6.69
C THR A 237 -5.53 -27.37 -8.05
N PHE A 238 -6.24 -26.83 -9.03
CA PHE A 238 -5.74 -26.66 -10.39
C PHE A 238 -5.63 -25.18 -10.75
N GLU A 239 -4.48 -24.81 -11.30
CA GLU A 239 -4.20 -23.46 -11.78
C GLU A 239 -3.89 -23.48 -13.27
N THR A 240 -4.35 -22.45 -13.99
CA THR A 240 -4.01 -22.32 -15.41
C THR A 240 -2.69 -21.58 -15.56
N ARG A 241 -1.73 -22.19 -16.25
CA ARG A 241 -0.42 -21.61 -16.57
C ARG A 241 -0.27 -21.41 -18.06
N LYS A 242 -0.03 -20.16 -18.47
CA LYS A 242 0.31 -19.81 -19.86
C LYS A 242 1.75 -20.22 -20.15
N GLN A 243 1.95 -21.05 -21.15
CA GLN A 243 3.25 -21.50 -21.62
C GLN A 243 3.89 -20.46 -22.56
N LYS A 244 5.18 -20.67 -22.88
CA LYS A 244 5.94 -19.75 -23.75
C LYS A 244 5.37 -19.65 -25.17
N ASP A 245 4.79 -20.73 -25.67
CA ASP A 245 4.11 -20.81 -26.97
C ASP A 245 2.69 -20.19 -26.94
N GLY A 246 2.24 -19.70 -25.79
CA GLY A 246 0.93 -19.09 -25.59
C GLY A 246 -0.17 -20.08 -25.21
N THR A 247 0.08 -21.39 -25.22
CA THR A 247 -0.88 -22.41 -24.78
C THR A 247 -1.17 -22.29 -23.29
N LYS A 248 -2.36 -22.73 -22.87
CA LYS A 248 -2.78 -22.74 -21.48
C LYS A 248 -2.79 -24.18 -20.98
N LEU A 249 -1.98 -24.46 -19.96
CA LEU A 249 -1.90 -25.77 -19.32
C LEU A 249 -2.55 -25.71 -17.94
N LEU A 250 -3.38 -26.70 -17.63
CA LEU A 250 -3.89 -26.90 -16.29
C LEU A 250 -2.84 -27.68 -15.48
N VAL A 251 -2.39 -27.12 -14.35
CA VAL A 251 -1.37 -27.75 -13.51
C VAL A 251 -1.87 -27.91 -12.09
N GLU A 252 -1.45 -29.01 -11.45
CA GLU A 252 -1.64 -29.19 -10.01
C GLU A 252 -0.87 -28.13 -9.23
N CYS A 253 -1.55 -27.52 -8.27
CA CYS A 253 -1.05 -26.45 -7.43
C CYS A 253 -1.59 -26.63 -6.01
N PRO A 254 -0.77 -26.55 -4.96
CA PRO A 254 -1.26 -26.48 -3.58
C PRO A 254 -2.34 -25.40 -3.38
N SER A 255 -3.43 -25.75 -2.70
CA SER A 255 -4.54 -24.82 -2.41
C SER A 255 -4.09 -23.56 -1.68
N ALA A 256 -3.12 -23.70 -0.75
CA ALA A 256 -2.51 -22.56 -0.06
C ALA A 256 -1.77 -21.59 -1.01
N ILE A 257 -1.11 -22.12 -2.04
CA ILE A 257 -0.41 -21.28 -3.04
C ILE A 257 -1.42 -20.58 -3.96
N SER A 258 -2.49 -21.29 -4.36
CA SER A 258 -3.59 -20.67 -5.11
C SER A 258 -4.26 -19.54 -4.32
N LEU A 259 -4.57 -19.78 -3.03
CA LEU A 259 -5.13 -18.76 -2.14
C LEU A 259 -4.19 -17.56 -1.99
N TYR A 260 -2.89 -17.80 -1.76
CA TYR A 260 -1.89 -16.73 -1.69
C TYR A 260 -1.92 -15.85 -2.95
N ASN A 261 -1.89 -16.46 -4.14
CA ASN A 261 -1.89 -15.73 -5.40
C ASN A 261 -3.19 -14.96 -5.65
N LYS A 262 -4.33 -15.44 -5.12
CA LYS A 262 -5.62 -14.75 -5.21
C LYS A 262 -5.68 -13.49 -4.35
N ILE A 263 -5.06 -13.52 -3.16
CA ILE A 263 -5.12 -12.42 -2.19
C ILE A 263 -4.01 -11.40 -2.44
N MET A 264 -2.81 -11.88 -2.77
CA MET A 264 -1.68 -11.02 -3.05
C MET A 264 -1.88 -10.24 -4.35
N GLY A 265 -1.36 -9.02 -4.37
CA GLY A 265 -1.54 -8.06 -5.47
C GLY A 265 -2.45 -6.89 -5.12
N GLY A 266 -3.15 -6.94 -3.98
CA GLY A 266 -3.96 -5.81 -3.49
C GLY A 266 -3.16 -4.52 -3.30
N ILE A 267 -1.95 -4.62 -2.75
CA ILE A 267 -1.04 -3.45 -2.60
C ILE A 267 -0.56 -2.96 -3.97
N ASP A 268 -0.15 -3.86 -4.88
CA ASP A 268 0.30 -3.46 -6.21
C ASP A 268 -0.82 -2.75 -6.99
N LEU A 269 -2.07 -3.19 -6.83
CA LEU A 269 -3.25 -2.53 -7.40
C LEU A 269 -3.50 -1.16 -6.75
N ALA A 270 -3.37 -1.05 -5.42
CA ALA A 270 -3.48 0.23 -4.71
C ALA A 270 -2.42 1.23 -5.22
N ASP A 271 -1.17 0.79 -5.33
CA ASP A 271 -0.06 1.58 -5.85
C ASP A 271 -0.25 1.96 -7.31
N GLN A 272 -0.73 1.04 -8.13
CA GLN A 272 -1.07 1.31 -9.52
C GLN A 272 -2.12 2.40 -9.60
N ASN A 273 -3.25 2.28 -8.87
CA ASN A 273 -4.33 3.25 -8.87
C ASN A 273 -3.86 4.65 -8.43
N VAL A 274 -3.05 4.74 -7.36
CA VAL A 274 -2.47 5.99 -6.89
C VAL A 274 -1.50 6.59 -7.92
N SER A 275 -0.72 5.75 -8.60
CA SER A 275 0.31 6.19 -9.55
C SER A 275 -0.24 6.87 -10.81
N VAL A 276 -1.47 6.52 -11.23
CA VAL A 276 -2.12 7.07 -12.43
C VAL A 276 -2.16 8.60 -12.39
N TYR A 277 -2.57 9.16 -11.25
CA TYR A 277 -2.64 10.60 -11.01
C TYR A 277 -1.74 11.01 -9.84
N ASP A 278 -0.52 10.48 -9.77
CA ASP A 278 0.43 10.88 -8.72
C ASP A 278 0.86 12.36 -8.86
N PHE A 279 0.94 13.03 -7.72
CA PHE A 279 1.50 14.37 -7.59
C PHE A 279 3.03 14.31 -7.42
N ASN A 280 3.71 13.98 -8.51
CA ASN A 280 5.17 13.81 -8.53
C ASN A 280 5.95 15.14 -8.65
N ARG A 281 5.72 16.09 -7.74
CA ARG A 281 6.53 17.32 -7.67
C ARG A 281 7.82 17.14 -6.88
N LYS A 282 8.87 17.86 -7.30
CA LYS A 282 10.14 17.98 -6.56
C LYS A 282 9.90 18.69 -5.24
N SER A 283 10.45 18.15 -4.15
CA SER A 283 10.40 18.74 -2.82
C SER A 283 11.69 18.38 -2.07
N LYS A 284 12.22 19.33 -1.29
CA LYS A 284 13.31 19.07 -0.33
C LYS A 284 12.78 18.46 0.99
N LYS A 285 11.48 18.60 1.25
CA LYS A 285 10.79 18.18 2.48
C LYS A 285 10.09 16.84 2.24
N TRP A 286 10.50 15.80 2.97
CA TRP A 286 10.02 14.42 2.76
C TRP A 286 8.55 14.22 3.14
N TRP A 287 8.08 14.88 4.20
CA TRP A 287 6.69 14.75 4.68
C TRP A 287 5.67 15.18 3.64
N LYS A 288 6.01 16.15 2.78
CA LYS A 288 5.16 16.54 1.66
C LYS A 288 4.97 15.40 0.67
N LYS A 289 6.00 14.60 0.41
CA LYS A 289 5.90 13.44 -0.51
C LYS A 289 5.03 12.33 0.08
N VAL A 290 5.11 12.11 1.40
CA VAL A 290 4.20 11.20 2.09
C VAL A 290 2.78 11.72 2.01
N PHE A 291 2.54 12.99 2.36
CA PHE A 291 1.22 13.62 2.24
C PHE A 291 0.62 13.49 0.84
N TYR A 292 1.38 13.77 -0.21
CA TYR A 292 0.86 13.67 -1.58
C TYR A 292 0.44 12.23 -1.93
N LYS A 293 1.19 11.22 -1.51
CA LYS A 293 0.78 9.82 -1.68
C LYS A 293 -0.50 9.53 -0.89
N LEU A 294 -0.55 9.89 0.40
CA LEU A 294 -1.71 9.63 1.25
C LEU A 294 -2.98 10.38 0.80
N LEU A 295 -2.83 11.61 0.29
CA LEU A 295 -3.94 12.35 -0.31
C LEU A 295 -4.51 11.59 -1.52
N MET A 296 -3.63 11.07 -2.39
CA MET A 296 -4.09 10.29 -3.54
C MET A 296 -4.65 8.92 -3.12
N THR A 297 -4.11 8.27 -2.08
CA THR A 297 -4.71 7.08 -1.48
C THR A 297 -6.13 7.36 -1.01
N ALA A 298 -6.37 8.50 -0.33
CA ALA A 298 -7.71 8.89 0.09
C ALA A 298 -8.67 9.12 -1.09
N VAL A 299 -8.19 9.73 -2.18
CA VAL A 299 -8.97 9.90 -3.42
C VAL A 299 -9.32 8.55 -4.04
N VAL A 300 -8.36 7.62 -4.11
CA VAL A 300 -8.58 6.27 -4.64
C VAL A 300 -9.56 5.49 -3.77
N ASN A 301 -9.43 5.55 -2.44
CA ASN A 301 -10.38 4.92 -1.52
C ASN A 301 -11.79 5.47 -1.70
N ALA A 302 -11.95 6.80 -1.79
CA ALA A 302 -13.25 7.43 -2.05
C ALA A 302 -13.83 7.03 -3.42
N TRP A 303 -12.98 6.91 -4.45
CA TRP A 303 -13.38 6.43 -5.77
C TRP A 303 -13.84 4.97 -5.76
N ILE A 304 -13.18 4.10 -5.00
CA ILE A 304 -13.58 2.70 -4.83
C ILE A 304 -14.97 2.65 -4.18
N ILE A 305 -15.17 3.36 -3.08
CA ILE A 305 -16.47 3.44 -2.38
C ILE A 305 -17.55 3.98 -3.33
N HIS A 306 -17.25 5.04 -4.09
CA HIS A 306 -18.20 5.61 -5.05
C HIS A 306 -18.67 4.57 -6.08
N LYS A 307 -17.74 3.81 -6.67
CA LYS A 307 -18.07 2.75 -7.64
C LYS A 307 -18.95 1.66 -7.02
N GLU A 308 -18.67 1.30 -5.76
CA GLU A 308 -19.44 0.28 -5.04
C GLU A 308 -20.87 0.75 -4.75
N ILE A 309 -21.04 1.95 -4.20
CA ILE A 309 -22.36 2.51 -3.87
C ILE A 309 -23.24 2.67 -5.11
N HIS A 310 -22.67 3.14 -6.22
CA HIS A 310 -23.43 3.42 -7.44
C HIS A 310 -23.43 2.23 -8.41
N ASN A 311 -22.76 1.13 -8.07
CA ASN A 311 -22.55 -0.02 -8.94
C ASN A 311 -22.04 0.36 -10.35
N THR A 312 -21.08 1.28 -10.42
CA THR A 312 -20.55 1.80 -11.68
C THR A 312 -19.10 1.36 -11.92
N LYS A 313 -18.69 1.36 -13.19
CA LYS A 313 -17.29 1.23 -13.62
C LYS A 313 -16.66 2.58 -13.93
N THR A 314 -17.03 3.62 -13.17
CA THR A 314 -16.57 4.99 -13.43
C THR A 314 -15.03 5.05 -13.44
N PRO A 315 -14.38 5.47 -14.54
CA PRO A 315 -12.95 5.68 -14.58
C PRO A 315 -12.50 6.71 -13.54
N LEU A 316 -11.30 6.54 -12.97
CA LEU A 316 -10.78 7.43 -11.92
C LEU A 316 -10.74 8.90 -12.37
N LEU A 317 -10.49 9.19 -13.65
CA LEU A 317 -10.52 10.55 -14.19
C LEU A 317 -11.89 11.22 -14.01
N GLN A 318 -12.96 10.49 -14.33
CA GLN A 318 -14.33 11.00 -14.26
C GLN A 318 -14.77 11.24 -12.81
N PHE A 319 -14.08 10.65 -11.84
CA PHE A 319 -14.27 10.92 -10.42
C PHE A 319 -13.42 12.11 -9.93
N ILE A 320 -12.13 12.15 -10.29
CA ILE A 320 -11.19 13.15 -9.75
C ILE A 320 -11.45 14.57 -10.30
N VAL A 321 -11.91 14.70 -11.55
CA VAL A 321 -12.17 16.00 -12.18
C VAL A 321 -13.28 16.74 -11.42
N PRO A 322 -14.51 16.21 -11.27
CA PRO A 322 -15.57 16.90 -10.52
C PRO A 322 -15.22 17.11 -9.04
N LEU A 323 -14.51 16.17 -8.42
CA LEU A 323 -14.03 16.33 -7.04
C LEU A 323 -13.13 17.55 -6.91
N SER A 324 -12.15 17.68 -7.81
CA SER A 324 -11.18 18.77 -7.77
C SER A 324 -11.80 20.14 -8.04
N GLU A 325 -12.80 20.20 -8.93
CA GLU A 325 -13.56 21.41 -9.25
C GLU A 325 -14.39 21.87 -8.05
N ARG A 326 -15.12 20.95 -7.39
CA ARG A 326 -15.87 21.26 -6.17
C ARG A 326 -14.96 21.75 -5.04
N MET A 327 -13.83 21.08 -4.79
CA MET A 327 -12.87 21.53 -3.77
C MET A 327 -12.32 22.93 -4.06
N MET A 328 -12.11 23.29 -5.33
CA MET A 328 -11.70 24.64 -5.70
C MET A 328 -12.81 25.66 -5.51
N ALA A 329 -14.05 25.32 -5.87
CA ALA A 329 -15.20 26.21 -5.68
C ALA A 329 -15.40 26.54 -4.19
N ILE A 330 -15.35 25.54 -3.31
CA ILE A 330 -15.43 25.73 -1.85
C ILE A 330 -14.31 26.64 -1.35
N GLY A 331 -13.08 26.42 -1.81
CA GLY A 331 -11.93 27.26 -1.43
C GLY A 331 -12.07 28.72 -1.86
N LYS A 332 -12.70 29.00 -3.01
CA LYS A 332 -13.00 30.37 -3.46
C LYS A 332 -14.03 31.05 -2.55
N MET A 333 -15.13 30.35 -2.24
CA MET A 333 -16.18 30.88 -1.37
C MET A 333 -15.65 31.24 0.03
N ALA A 334 -14.84 30.36 0.63
CA ALA A 334 -14.25 30.62 1.94
C ALA A 334 -13.27 31.80 1.97
N ALA A 335 -12.63 32.11 0.84
CA ALA A 335 -11.72 33.24 0.71
C ALA A 335 -12.45 34.58 0.52
N SER A 336 -13.63 34.58 -0.11
CA SER A 336 -14.45 35.78 -0.26
C SER A 336 -15.13 36.22 1.04
N THR A 337 -15.46 35.29 1.96
CA THR A 337 -16.10 35.61 3.25
C THR A 337 -15.13 36.22 4.28
N LYS A 338 -13.82 36.17 4.04
CA LYS A 338 -12.78 36.71 4.93
C LYS A 338 -12.19 38.06 4.46
N ARG A 339 -12.80 38.65 3.44
CA ARG A 339 -12.58 40.05 3.04
C ARG A 339 -13.84 40.82 3.38
#